data_AF-A0A839DRT0-F1
#
_entry.id   AF-A0A839DRT0-F1
#
_cell.length_a   1.000
_cell.length_b   1.000
_cell.length_c   1.000
_cell.angle_alpha   90.00
_cell.angle_beta   90.00
_cell.angle_gamma   90.00
#
_symmetry.space_group_name_H-M   'P 1'
#
loop_
_entity.id
_entity.type
_entity.pdbx_description
1 polymer ?
#
loop_
_entity_poly.entity_id
_entity_poly.type
_entity_poly.pdbx_seq_one_letter_code
_entity_poly.pdbx_strand_id
1 'polypeptide(L)'
;MAVEFLSDEQAAEYGAFPATLSRGELERYFFLDDADRELVRDKRRPHNRLGFAVQLASVRYLGRFMPDPQQVPTEVAEYLAEQLEIFDPSCLKDYGERDGTARTHAGEIQKAEGWRDFSEVTSELSEWLDARAWTTGDGPKALFDAAVGWLRERKVLLPGATRLARLVGSCREAATQRLWETLHDLLDDDQRAALDGLLEVPEGHRHSRLDRIRRPPTRVSGPAMVDALQRAAEILGLGFAEVDTEVVPPRRLAELSRYGVQGKAALLRRHGDSRRAATLLATVVYLQTRAVDDALDLLDVLISSKLLARAERASAKEKLRTLPRLGKASAKLAAAFGVLLEMAQFSRSSREPQSSG
;
A
#
# COMPACT_ATOMS: atom_id res chain seq x y z
N MET A 1 -9.83 16.74 17.61
CA MET A 1 -10.48 17.56 16.55
C MET A 1 -10.97 16.59 15.48
N ALA A 2 -12.23 16.69 15.05
CA ALA A 2 -12.76 15.84 13.99
C ALA A 2 -11.91 16.04 12.73
N VAL A 3 -11.38 14.94 12.20
CA VAL A 3 -10.43 14.96 11.10
C VAL A 3 -11.17 15.35 9.81
N GLU A 4 -10.96 16.58 9.33
CA GLU A 4 -11.31 17.00 7.96
C GLU A 4 -10.38 16.31 6.95
N PHE A 5 -10.48 14.98 6.83
CA PHE A 5 -9.82 14.26 5.73
C PHE A 5 -10.67 14.24 4.45
N LEU A 6 -11.93 14.65 4.56
CA LEU A 6 -12.80 14.94 3.43
C LEU A 6 -12.76 16.44 3.17
N SER A 7 -12.59 16.84 1.92
CA SER A 7 -12.88 18.23 1.52
C SER A 7 -14.38 18.50 1.58
N ASP A 8 -14.77 19.77 1.64
CA ASP A 8 -16.17 20.18 1.57
C ASP A 8 -16.85 19.65 0.30
N GLU A 9 -16.14 19.64 -0.83
CA GLU A 9 -16.59 19.05 -2.09
C GLU A 9 -16.86 17.54 -1.96
N GLN A 10 -15.94 16.78 -1.37
CA GLN A 10 -16.12 15.34 -1.14
C GLN A 10 -17.28 15.05 -0.17
N ALA A 11 -17.46 15.90 0.85
CA ALA A 11 -18.58 15.80 1.77
C ALA A 11 -19.92 16.16 1.10
N ALA A 12 -19.91 17.05 0.10
CA ALA A 12 -21.08 17.43 -0.69
C ALA A 12 -21.47 16.34 -1.71
N GLU A 13 -20.50 15.67 -2.33
CA GLU A 13 -20.74 14.54 -3.23
C GLU A 13 -21.29 13.29 -2.48
N TYR A 14 -21.04 13.20 -1.17
CA TYR A 14 -21.48 12.08 -0.36
C TYR A 14 -23.00 11.93 -0.30
N GLY A 15 -23.50 10.87 -0.94
CA GLY A 15 -24.93 10.58 -1.00
C GLY A 15 -25.71 11.67 -1.75
N ALA A 16 -25.08 12.28 -2.75
CA ALA A 16 -25.69 13.22 -3.68
C ALA A 16 -25.68 12.65 -5.12
N PHE A 17 -26.54 13.20 -5.97
CA PHE A 17 -26.53 12.86 -7.40
C PHE A 17 -25.32 13.49 -8.11
N PRO A 18 -24.77 12.81 -9.13
CA PRO A 18 -23.83 13.46 -10.04
C PRO A 18 -24.54 14.58 -10.81
N ALA A 19 -23.75 15.51 -11.37
CA ALA A 19 -24.27 16.65 -12.13
C ALA A 19 -25.12 16.23 -13.34
N THR A 20 -24.82 15.08 -13.94
CA THR A 20 -25.57 14.51 -15.06
C THR A 20 -25.68 13.00 -14.88
N LEU A 21 -26.81 12.44 -15.33
CA LEU A 21 -27.06 10.99 -15.39
C LEU A 21 -27.25 10.57 -16.84
N SER A 22 -26.49 9.57 -17.27
CA SER A 22 -26.67 8.98 -18.58
C SER A 22 -27.93 8.10 -18.63
N ARG A 23 -28.48 7.92 -19.82
CA ARG A 23 -29.62 7.01 -20.03
C ARG A 23 -29.34 5.59 -19.55
N GLY A 24 -28.12 5.08 -19.75
CA GLY A 24 -27.73 3.75 -19.26
C GLY A 24 -27.71 3.65 -17.72
N GLU A 25 -27.39 4.74 -17.02
CA GLU A 25 -27.50 4.79 -15.55
C GLU A 25 -28.96 4.83 -15.10
N LEU A 26 -29.81 5.58 -15.79
CA LEU A 26 -31.25 5.60 -15.54
C LEU A 26 -31.88 4.21 -15.68
N GLU A 27 -31.60 3.53 -16.79
CA GLU A 27 -32.08 2.18 -17.07
C GLU A 27 -31.58 1.14 -16.06
N ARG A 28 -30.37 1.33 -15.53
CA ARG A 28 -29.77 0.38 -14.57
C ARG A 28 -30.27 0.58 -13.14
N TYR A 29 -30.45 1.82 -12.70
CA TYR A 29 -30.65 2.13 -11.28
C TYR A 29 -32.02 2.72 -10.94
N PHE A 30 -32.79 3.18 -11.92
CA PHE A 30 -34.07 3.87 -11.73
C PHE A 30 -35.24 3.16 -12.42
N PHE A 31 -35.03 1.95 -12.90
CA PHE A 31 -36.10 1.11 -13.41
C PHE A 31 -37.00 0.63 -12.27
N LEU A 32 -38.32 0.76 -12.44
CA LEU A 32 -39.35 0.30 -11.51
C LEU A 32 -39.89 -1.05 -11.97
N ASP A 33 -39.62 -2.09 -11.18
CA ASP A 33 -40.17 -3.43 -11.42
C ASP A 33 -41.66 -3.51 -11.01
N ASP A 34 -42.26 -4.70 -11.15
CA ASP A 34 -43.68 -4.89 -10.85
C ASP A 34 -44.00 -4.69 -9.35
N ALA A 35 -43.08 -5.05 -8.45
CA ALA A 35 -43.24 -4.86 -7.02
C ALA A 35 -43.17 -3.36 -6.67
N ASP A 36 -42.24 -2.63 -7.28
CA ASP A 36 -42.14 -1.18 -7.14
C ASP A 36 -43.42 -0.48 -7.60
N ARG A 37 -43.94 -0.89 -8.75
CA ARG A 37 -45.17 -0.34 -9.31
C ARG A 37 -46.38 -0.64 -8.43
N GLU A 38 -46.43 -1.80 -7.79
CA GLU A 38 -47.48 -2.13 -6.81
C GLU A 38 -47.42 -1.17 -5.60
N LEU A 39 -46.23 -0.97 -5.02
CA LEU A 39 -46.04 -0.01 -3.91
C LEU A 39 -46.46 1.42 -4.30
N VAL A 40 -46.17 1.84 -5.53
CA VAL A 40 -46.48 3.18 -6.02
C VAL A 40 -47.98 3.34 -6.32
N ARG A 41 -48.65 2.30 -6.85
CA ARG A 41 -50.08 2.34 -7.23
C ARG A 41 -50.99 2.67 -6.06
N ASP A 42 -50.61 2.30 -4.85
CA ASP A 42 -51.35 2.59 -3.63
C ASP A 42 -51.38 4.09 -3.27
N LYS A 43 -50.52 4.91 -3.87
CA LYS A 43 -50.45 6.35 -3.58
C LYS A 43 -51.48 7.13 -4.38
N ARG A 44 -52.23 7.98 -3.66
CA ARG A 44 -53.26 8.84 -4.25
C ARG A 44 -52.62 10.06 -4.90
N ARG A 45 -53.08 10.42 -6.10
CA ARG A 45 -52.66 11.58 -6.93
C ARG A 45 -51.30 11.40 -7.62
N PRO A 46 -51.11 11.99 -8.81
CA PRO A 46 -49.86 11.86 -9.58
C PRO A 46 -48.60 12.29 -8.81
N HIS A 47 -48.61 13.44 -8.13
CA HIS A 47 -47.44 13.95 -7.40
C HIS A 47 -46.96 13.04 -6.26
N ASN A 48 -47.87 12.34 -5.57
CA ASN A 48 -47.49 11.40 -4.52
C ASN A 48 -46.94 10.09 -5.09
N ARG A 49 -47.48 9.63 -6.23
CA ARG A 49 -46.94 8.46 -6.94
C ARG A 49 -45.52 8.73 -7.44
N LEU A 50 -45.32 9.88 -8.10
CA LEU A 50 -44.02 10.30 -8.58
C LEU A 50 -43.05 10.54 -7.41
N GLY A 51 -43.46 11.26 -6.36
CA GLY A 51 -42.63 11.51 -5.19
C GLY A 51 -42.24 10.25 -4.41
N PHE A 52 -43.13 9.27 -4.32
CA PHE A 52 -42.82 7.96 -3.74
C PHE A 52 -41.78 7.22 -4.58
N ALA A 53 -41.96 7.16 -5.89
CA ALA A 53 -41.01 6.53 -6.81
C ALA A 53 -39.63 7.22 -6.78
N VAL A 54 -39.61 8.56 -6.71
CA VAL A 54 -38.37 9.34 -6.56
C VAL A 54 -37.64 8.96 -5.28
N GLN A 55 -38.33 8.85 -4.14
CA GLN A 55 -37.68 8.43 -2.90
C GLN A 55 -37.16 7.00 -2.96
N LEU A 56 -37.95 6.08 -3.54
CA LEU A 56 -37.60 4.68 -3.68
C LEU A 56 -36.34 4.49 -4.54
N ALA A 57 -36.30 5.11 -5.72
CA ALA A 57 -35.14 5.04 -6.59
C ALA A 57 -33.93 5.79 -6.00
N SER A 58 -34.16 6.96 -5.40
CA SER A 58 -33.09 7.74 -4.76
C SER A 58 -32.42 7.01 -3.60
N VAL A 59 -33.18 6.31 -2.73
CA VAL A 59 -32.56 5.58 -1.61
C VAL A 59 -31.73 4.39 -2.11
N ARG A 60 -32.16 3.71 -3.18
CA ARG A 60 -31.39 2.63 -3.83
C ARG A 60 -30.08 3.16 -4.44
N TYR A 61 -30.13 4.30 -5.11
CA TYR A 61 -28.97 4.88 -5.78
C TYR A 61 -27.98 5.55 -4.80
N LEU A 62 -28.50 6.41 -3.91
CA LEU A 62 -27.68 7.21 -2.99
C LEU A 62 -27.30 6.43 -1.73
N GLY A 63 -28.17 5.52 -1.27
CA GLY A 63 -28.06 4.85 0.03
C GLY A 63 -28.66 5.65 1.19
N ARG A 64 -29.40 6.74 0.91
CA ARG A 64 -30.09 7.57 1.92
C ARG A 64 -31.31 8.26 1.29
N PHE A 65 -32.24 8.67 2.13
CA PHE A 65 -33.33 9.56 1.71
C PHE A 65 -32.80 11.00 1.54
N MET A 66 -33.26 11.66 0.48
CA MET A 66 -33.00 13.08 0.26
C MET A 66 -33.75 13.92 1.29
N PRO A 67 -33.16 15.00 1.81
CA PRO A 67 -33.88 15.96 2.66
C PRO A 67 -35.10 16.56 1.94
N ASP A 68 -34.92 16.90 0.66
CA ASP A 68 -35.99 17.35 -0.23
C ASP A 68 -36.00 16.50 -1.52
N PRO A 69 -36.96 15.58 -1.66
CA PRO A 69 -37.13 14.77 -2.87
C PRO A 69 -37.45 15.58 -4.13
N GLN A 70 -37.89 16.83 -3.99
CA GLN A 70 -38.20 17.70 -5.14
C GLN A 70 -36.94 18.19 -5.86
N GLN A 71 -35.77 18.13 -5.21
CA GLN A 71 -34.47 18.53 -5.77
C GLN A 71 -33.79 17.40 -6.57
N VAL A 72 -34.52 16.35 -6.91
CA VAL A 72 -33.99 15.27 -7.75
C VAL A 72 -33.63 15.81 -9.15
N PRO A 73 -32.57 15.31 -9.81
CA PRO A 73 -32.28 15.70 -11.19
C PRO A 73 -33.50 15.52 -12.10
N THR A 74 -33.70 16.47 -13.02
CA THR A 74 -34.86 16.50 -13.91
C THR A 74 -34.99 15.20 -14.70
N GLU A 75 -33.86 14.65 -15.17
CA GLU A 75 -33.80 13.41 -15.95
C GLU A 75 -34.35 12.21 -15.18
N VAL A 76 -34.15 12.17 -13.85
CA VAL A 76 -34.71 11.12 -12.99
C VAL A 76 -36.21 11.29 -12.83
N ALA A 77 -36.68 12.52 -12.60
CA ALA A 77 -38.11 12.80 -12.47
C ALA A 77 -38.88 12.48 -13.76
N GLU A 78 -38.34 12.87 -14.91
CA GLU A 78 -38.90 12.56 -16.23
C GLU A 78 -38.92 11.05 -16.49
N TYR A 79 -37.81 10.35 -16.24
CA TYR A 79 -37.71 8.91 -16.45
C TYR A 79 -38.69 8.10 -15.58
N LEU A 80 -38.87 8.50 -14.31
CA LEU A 80 -39.83 7.86 -13.42
C LEU A 80 -41.28 8.21 -13.78
N ALA A 81 -41.55 9.43 -14.22
CA ALA A 81 -42.87 9.83 -14.68
C ALA A 81 -43.31 9.06 -15.93
N GLU A 82 -42.40 8.84 -16.89
CA GLU A 82 -42.65 8.02 -18.08
C GLU A 82 -43.05 6.58 -17.70
N GLN A 83 -42.29 5.94 -16.80
CA GLN A 83 -42.58 4.57 -16.33
C GLN A 83 -43.92 4.44 -15.60
N LEU A 84 -44.41 5.52 -14.99
CA LEU A 84 -45.66 5.58 -14.23
C LEU A 84 -46.84 6.13 -15.06
N GLU A 85 -46.63 6.41 -16.34
CA GLU A 85 -47.63 7.02 -17.24
C GLU A 85 -48.15 8.37 -16.70
N ILE A 86 -47.28 9.15 -16.06
CA ILE A 86 -47.57 10.50 -15.56
C ILE A 86 -47.13 11.52 -16.62
N PHE A 87 -48.09 12.22 -17.21
CA PHE A 87 -47.85 13.13 -18.34
C PHE A 87 -47.01 14.37 -17.97
N ASP A 88 -47.18 14.90 -16.76
CA ASP A 88 -46.50 16.11 -16.31
C ASP A 88 -45.59 15.83 -15.09
N PRO A 89 -44.27 15.66 -15.30
CA PRO A 89 -43.31 15.47 -14.22
C PRO A 89 -43.23 16.67 -13.26
N SER A 90 -43.65 17.87 -13.69
CA SER A 90 -43.59 19.07 -12.86
C SER A 90 -44.56 19.04 -11.67
N CYS A 91 -45.53 18.12 -11.68
CA CYS A 91 -46.39 17.87 -10.53
C CYS A 91 -45.60 17.42 -9.29
N LEU A 92 -44.34 16.96 -9.43
CA LEU A 92 -43.47 16.66 -8.28
C LEU A 92 -43.31 17.86 -7.33
N LYS A 93 -43.48 19.10 -7.80
CA LYS A 93 -43.42 20.31 -6.94
C LYS A 93 -44.52 20.34 -5.87
N ASP A 94 -45.64 19.66 -6.12
CA ASP A 94 -46.75 19.54 -5.18
C ASP A 94 -46.53 18.37 -4.18
N TYR A 95 -45.45 17.59 -4.34
CA TYR A 95 -45.17 16.45 -3.49
C TYR A 95 -44.73 16.89 -2.10
N GLY A 96 -45.45 16.44 -1.07
CA GLY A 96 -45.11 16.76 0.31
C GLY A 96 -45.60 18.11 0.81
N GLU A 97 -46.48 18.81 0.07
CA GLU A 97 -47.19 20.01 0.56
C GLU A 97 -47.88 19.78 1.91
N ARG A 98 -48.41 18.57 2.12
CA ARG A 98 -48.90 18.15 3.43
C ARG A 98 -47.73 17.65 4.26
N ASP A 99 -47.45 18.36 5.35
CA ASP A 99 -46.45 17.99 6.35
C ASP A 99 -46.52 16.51 6.71
N GLY A 100 -45.37 15.84 6.62
CA GLY A 100 -45.21 14.44 6.99
C GLY A 100 -45.48 13.42 5.89
N THR A 101 -46.01 13.80 4.72
CA THR A 101 -46.24 12.85 3.61
C THR A 101 -44.93 12.21 3.16
N ALA A 102 -43.91 13.04 2.88
CA ALA A 102 -42.59 12.57 2.46
C ALA A 102 -41.93 11.66 3.50
N ARG A 103 -42.10 11.95 4.80
CA ARG A 103 -41.57 11.13 5.89
C ARG A 103 -42.31 9.79 6.02
N THR A 104 -43.62 9.80 5.83
CA THR A 104 -44.45 8.59 5.86
C THR A 104 -44.03 7.65 4.73
N HIS A 105 -43.89 8.16 3.52
CA HIS A 105 -43.42 7.38 2.37
C HIS A 105 -42.01 6.82 2.59
N ALA A 106 -41.08 7.62 3.15
CA ALA A 106 -39.74 7.12 3.47
C ALA A 106 -39.78 5.93 4.45
N GLY A 107 -40.64 5.99 5.47
CA GLY A 107 -40.83 4.88 6.42
C GLY A 107 -41.46 3.63 5.77
N GLU A 108 -42.42 3.81 4.87
CA GLU A 108 -43.01 2.72 4.09
C GLU A 108 -41.96 2.04 3.20
N ILE A 109 -41.16 2.83 2.48
CA ILE A 109 -40.06 2.36 1.63
C ILE A 109 -39.02 1.63 2.47
N GLN A 110 -38.59 2.23 3.58
CA GLN A 110 -37.60 1.62 4.49
C GLN A 110 -38.06 0.23 4.95
N LYS A 111 -39.32 0.09 5.33
CA LYS A 111 -39.91 -1.18 5.77
C LYS A 111 -40.04 -2.19 4.61
N ALA A 112 -40.53 -1.76 3.45
CA ALA A 112 -40.75 -2.64 2.30
C ALA A 112 -39.43 -3.20 1.74
N GLU A 113 -38.40 -2.35 1.64
CA GLU A 113 -37.11 -2.70 1.05
C GLU A 113 -36.10 -3.31 2.04
N GLY A 114 -36.43 -3.30 3.33
CA GLY A 114 -35.59 -3.82 4.41
C GLY A 114 -34.37 -2.95 4.73
N TRP A 115 -34.50 -1.62 4.60
CA TRP A 115 -33.42 -0.70 4.98
C TRP A 115 -33.30 -0.58 6.51
N ARG A 116 -32.08 -0.68 7.02
CA ARG A 116 -31.76 -0.55 8.45
C ARG A 116 -31.24 0.84 8.77
N ASP A 117 -31.52 1.31 9.99
CA ASP A 117 -30.96 2.57 10.47
C ASP A 117 -29.48 2.43 10.85
N PHE A 118 -28.68 3.46 10.58
CA PHE A 118 -27.26 3.47 10.93
C PHE A 118 -26.99 3.22 12.43
N SER A 119 -27.88 3.67 13.31
CA SER A 119 -27.77 3.43 14.75
C SER A 119 -27.80 1.96 15.14
N GLU A 120 -28.45 1.10 14.35
CA GLU A 120 -28.53 -0.34 14.64
C GLU A 120 -27.21 -1.05 14.41
N VAL A 121 -26.43 -0.59 13.43
CA VAL A 121 -25.18 -1.25 13.00
C VAL A 121 -23.92 -0.53 13.48
N THR A 122 -24.05 0.56 14.24
CA THR A 122 -22.90 1.40 14.60
C THR A 122 -21.82 0.57 15.31
N SER A 123 -22.20 -0.35 16.21
CA SER A 123 -21.25 -1.25 16.89
C SER A 123 -20.62 -2.27 15.93
N GLU A 124 -21.43 -2.93 15.11
CA GLU A 124 -20.95 -3.90 14.09
C GLU A 124 -19.93 -3.25 13.13
N LEU A 125 -20.24 -2.04 12.66
CA LEU A 125 -19.34 -1.29 11.79
C LEU A 125 -18.06 -0.85 12.52
N SER A 126 -18.16 -0.49 13.80
CA SER A 126 -17.00 -0.10 14.61
C SER A 126 -16.02 -1.26 14.77
N GLU A 127 -16.53 -2.45 15.11
CA GLU A 127 -15.72 -3.66 15.23
C GLU A 127 -15.06 -4.03 13.90
N TRP A 128 -15.81 -3.95 12.81
CA TRP A 128 -15.29 -4.19 11.47
C TRP A 128 -14.21 -3.17 11.06
N LEU A 129 -14.43 -1.89 11.36
CA LEU A 129 -13.46 -0.82 11.10
C LEU A 129 -12.19 -0.97 11.94
N ASP A 130 -12.32 -1.34 13.21
CA ASP A 130 -11.18 -1.58 14.10
C ASP A 130 -10.31 -2.75 13.59
N ALA A 131 -10.93 -3.89 13.27
CA ALA A 131 -10.22 -5.04 12.72
C ALA A 131 -9.52 -4.71 11.39
N ARG A 132 -10.18 -3.95 10.53
CA ARG A 132 -9.60 -3.49 9.27
C ARG A 132 -8.43 -2.53 9.50
N ALA A 133 -8.60 -1.50 10.33
CA ALA A 133 -7.59 -0.50 10.62
C ALA A 133 -6.35 -1.12 11.30
N TRP A 134 -6.57 -2.12 12.17
CA TRP A 134 -5.51 -2.93 12.76
C TRP A 134 -4.68 -3.64 11.68
N THR A 135 -5.36 -4.31 10.74
CA THR A 135 -4.71 -5.19 9.77
C THR A 135 -4.03 -4.42 8.64
N THR A 136 -4.71 -3.43 8.05
CA THR A 136 -4.28 -2.81 6.80
C THR A 136 -3.48 -1.53 6.98
N GLY A 137 -3.71 -0.78 8.07
CA GLY A 137 -3.14 0.55 8.23
C GLY A 137 -3.65 1.57 7.22
N ASP A 138 -4.79 1.31 6.59
CA ASP A 138 -5.37 2.18 5.58
C ASP A 138 -5.56 3.62 6.08
N GLY A 139 -5.40 4.57 5.16
CA GLY A 139 -5.70 5.98 5.42
C GLY A 139 -7.18 6.21 5.70
N PRO A 140 -7.54 7.34 6.33
CA PRO A 140 -8.93 7.61 6.73
C PRO A 140 -9.90 7.63 5.55
N LYS A 141 -9.48 8.12 4.37
CA LYS A 141 -10.30 8.11 3.15
C LYS A 141 -10.63 6.68 2.68
N ALA A 142 -9.62 5.81 2.59
CA ALA A 142 -9.82 4.43 2.19
C ALA A 142 -10.72 3.65 3.16
N LEU A 143 -10.60 3.91 4.48
CA LEU A 143 -11.50 3.34 5.49
C LEU A 143 -12.92 3.90 5.37
N PHE A 144 -13.07 5.18 5.04
CA PHE A 144 -14.38 5.80 4.80
C PHE A 144 -15.07 5.19 3.58
N ASP A 145 -14.39 5.08 2.45
CA ASP A 145 -14.94 4.47 1.23
C ASP A 145 -15.32 3.01 1.47
N ALA A 146 -14.48 2.28 2.22
CA ALA A 146 -14.77 0.90 2.60
C ALA A 146 -15.99 0.79 3.55
N ALA A 147 -16.17 1.74 4.48
CA ALA A 147 -17.36 1.81 5.32
C ALA A 147 -18.63 2.11 4.52
N VAL A 148 -18.56 2.99 3.51
CA VAL A 148 -19.68 3.26 2.60
C VAL A 148 -20.08 2.00 1.85
N GLY A 149 -19.10 1.26 1.31
CA GLY A 149 -19.34 -0.04 0.68
C GLY A 149 -20.02 -1.03 1.63
N TRP A 150 -19.48 -1.16 2.84
CA TRP A 150 -20.02 -2.05 3.88
C TRP A 150 -21.49 -1.75 4.22
N LEU A 151 -21.84 -0.47 4.34
CA LEU A 151 -23.20 0.00 4.63
C LEU A 151 -24.16 -0.29 3.47
N ARG A 152 -23.72 -0.01 2.23
CA ARG A 152 -24.52 -0.25 1.01
C ARG A 152 -24.83 -1.73 0.81
N GLU A 153 -23.83 -2.60 0.97
CA GLU A 153 -23.99 -4.05 0.86
C GLU A 153 -25.02 -4.63 1.85
N ARG A 154 -25.20 -3.96 3.00
CA ARG A 154 -26.09 -4.41 4.08
C ARG A 154 -27.42 -3.65 4.13
N LYS A 155 -27.74 -2.88 3.09
CA LYS A 155 -28.93 -2.01 3.03
C LYS A 155 -29.08 -1.14 4.29
N VAL A 156 -27.99 -0.50 4.71
CA VAL A 156 -28.02 0.47 5.83
C VAL A 156 -28.09 1.88 5.27
N LEU A 157 -29.00 2.69 5.81
CA LEU A 157 -29.09 4.10 5.45
C LEU A 157 -27.81 4.84 5.83
N LEU A 158 -27.22 5.52 4.85
CA LEU A 158 -26.00 6.30 5.02
C LEU A 158 -26.22 7.46 6.02
N PRO A 159 -25.43 7.55 7.10
CA PRO A 159 -25.49 8.69 8.02
C PRO A 159 -24.88 9.94 7.36
N GLY A 160 -25.02 11.13 7.94
CA GLY A 160 -24.28 12.30 7.43
C GLY A 160 -22.77 12.08 7.35
N ALA A 161 -22.11 12.61 6.32
CA ALA A 161 -20.67 12.41 6.05
C ALA A 161 -19.79 12.65 7.28
N THR A 162 -20.02 13.75 8.01
CA THR A 162 -19.29 14.10 9.23
C THR A 162 -19.44 13.05 10.34
N ARG A 163 -20.61 12.42 10.47
CA ARG A 163 -20.85 11.37 11.47
C ARG A 163 -20.05 10.12 11.15
N LEU A 164 -20.05 9.70 9.88
CA LEU A 164 -19.26 8.55 9.43
C LEU A 164 -17.76 8.83 9.51
N ALA A 165 -17.31 10.01 9.06
CA ALA A 165 -15.91 10.42 9.11
C ALA A 165 -15.38 10.46 10.55
N ARG A 166 -16.19 10.92 11.51
CA ARG A 166 -15.84 10.86 12.93
C ARG A 166 -15.68 9.43 13.43
N LEU A 167 -16.61 8.53 13.10
CA LEU A 167 -16.53 7.13 13.50
C LEU A 167 -15.26 6.46 12.95
N VAL A 168 -14.99 6.65 11.66
CA VAL A 168 -13.78 6.14 10.99
C VAL A 168 -12.52 6.69 11.66
N GLY A 169 -12.48 7.99 11.93
CA GLY A 169 -11.37 8.65 12.62
C GLY A 169 -11.11 8.04 13.99
N SER A 170 -12.16 7.88 14.80
CA SER A 170 -12.06 7.29 16.15
C SER A 170 -11.60 5.83 16.12
N CYS A 171 -12.14 4.99 15.25
CA CYS A 171 -11.72 3.59 15.14
C CYS A 171 -10.26 3.47 14.70
N ARG A 172 -9.84 4.30 13.73
CA ARG A 172 -8.45 4.34 13.24
C ARG A 172 -7.48 4.82 14.33
N GLU A 173 -7.87 5.85 15.08
CA GLU A 173 -7.07 6.38 16.18
C GLU A 173 -6.91 5.33 17.29
N ALA A 174 -8.00 4.66 17.69
CA ALA A 174 -7.97 3.56 18.65
C ALA A 174 -7.07 2.41 18.19
N ALA A 175 -7.22 1.94 16.94
CA ALA A 175 -6.37 0.87 16.40
C ALA A 175 -4.88 1.27 16.32
N THR A 176 -4.60 2.55 16.07
CA THR A 176 -3.22 3.08 16.03
C THR A 176 -2.62 3.21 17.43
N GLN A 177 -3.41 3.66 18.41
CA GLN A 177 -2.99 3.72 19.81
C GLN A 177 -2.72 2.31 20.35
N ARG A 178 -3.64 1.36 20.11
CA ARG A 178 -3.46 -0.05 20.46
C ARG A 178 -2.16 -0.61 19.87
N LEU A 179 -1.84 -0.28 18.61
CA LEU A 179 -0.61 -0.75 17.97
C LEU A 179 0.64 -0.27 18.73
N TRP A 180 0.64 0.99 19.17
CA TRP A 180 1.77 1.55 19.92
C TRP A 180 1.88 0.95 21.31
N GLU A 181 0.75 0.76 22.01
CA GLU A 181 0.71 0.14 23.34
C GLU A 181 1.16 -1.32 23.27
N THR A 182 0.62 -2.11 22.34
CA THR A 182 1.04 -3.51 22.16
C THR A 182 2.54 -3.64 21.97
N LEU A 183 3.17 -2.79 21.16
CA LEU A 183 4.63 -2.83 20.95
C LEU A 183 5.44 -2.27 22.13
N HIS A 184 4.89 -1.31 22.85
CA HIS A 184 5.53 -0.73 24.04
C HIS A 184 5.51 -1.72 25.22
N ASP A 185 4.43 -2.47 25.38
CA ASP A 185 4.24 -3.48 26.43
C ASP A 185 5.11 -4.73 26.23
N LEU A 186 5.68 -4.95 25.03
CA LEU A 186 6.70 -5.98 24.80
C LEU A 186 8.05 -5.65 25.43
N LEU A 187 8.27 -4.40 25.82
CA LEU A 187 9.56 -3.89 26.26
C LEU A 187 9.60 -3.68 27.77
N ASP A 188 10.68 -4.12 28.41
CA ASP A 188 11.00 -3.71 29.78
C ASP A 188 11.57 -2.27 29.83
N ASP A 189 11.73 -1.74 31.03
CA ASP A 189 12.19 -0.35 31.24
C ASP A 189 13.64 -0.14 30.75
N ASP A 190 14.49 -1.15 30.85
CA ASP A 190 15.89 -1.08 30.40
C ASP A 190 15.97 -1.05 28.86
N GLN A 191 15.15 -1.86 28.19
CA GLN A 191 14.98 -1.89 26.75
C GLN A 191 14.42 -0.56 26.22
N ARG A 192 13.40 0.00 26.90
CA ARG A 192 12.85 1.33 26.57
C ARG A 192 13.91 2.41 26.70
N ALA A 193 14.67 2.42 27.80
CA ALA A 193 15.78 3.34 28.00
C ALA A 193 16.88 3.18 26.94
N ALA A 194 17.19 1.94 26.55
CA ALA A 194 18.15 1.64 25.49
C ALA A 194 17.70 2.18 24.12
N LEU A 195 16.40 2.05 23.78
CA LEU A 195 15.83 2.64 22.58
C LEU A 195 15.88 4.17 22.62
N ASP A 196 15.49 4.79 23.73
CA ASP A 196 15.54 6.25 23.88
C ASP A 196 16.98 6.79 23.79
N GLY A 197 17.95 6.06 24.33
CA GLY A 197 19.38 6.34 24.18
C GLY A 197 19.86 6.35 22.71
N LEU A 198 19.15 5.72 21.78
CA LEU A 198 19.46 5.83 20.35
C LEU A 198 19.24 7.25 19.81
N LEU A 199 18.34 8.01 20.42
CA LEU A 199 17.99 9.37 20.00
C LEU A 199 18.93 10.45 20.55
N GLU A 200 19.75 10.11 21.53
CA GLU A 200 20.76 10.96 22.16
C GLU A 200 21.94 11.24 21.21
N VAL A 201 22.53 12.43 21.34
CA VAL A 201 23.75 12.81 20.62
C VAL A 201 24.92 12.75 21.62
N PRO A 202 25.85 11.79 21.50
CA PRO A 202 26.98 11.69 22.40
C PRO A 202 27.86 12.93 22.36
N GLU A 203 28.57 13.23 23.46
CA GLU A 203 29.54 14.33 23.50
C GLU A 203 30.57 14.19 22.35
N GLY A 204 30.91 15.33 21.73
CA GLY A 204 31.81 15.38 20.58
C GLY A 204 31.22 14.90 19.25
N HIS A 205 29.97 14.43 19.21
CA HIS A 205 29.31 13.97 17.99
C HIS A 205 28.28 14.97 17.46
N ARG A 206 28.03 14.96 16.14
CA ARG A 206 27.02 15.80 15.48
C ARG A 206 25.70 15.07 15.19
N HIS A 207 25.69 13.75 15.38
CA HIS A 207 24.62 12.86 14.96
C HIS A 207 24.29 11.90 16.10
N SER A 208 23.01 11.55 16.22
CA SER A 208 22.57 10.57 17.21
C SER A 208 23.06 9.17 16.85
N ARG A 209 23.01 8.24 17.82
CA ARG A 209 23.34 6.83 17.55
C ARG A 209 22.42 6.24 16.47
N LEU A 210 21.13 6.57 16.51
CA LEU A 210 20.16 6.22 15.46
C LEU A 210 20.57 6.74 14.08
N ASP A 211 20.99 8.01 13.99
CA ASP A 211 21.41 8.63 12.73
C ASP A 211 22.65 7.94 12.12
N ARG A 212 23.49 7.30 12.94
CA ARG A 212 24.65 6.53 12.52
C ARG A 212 24.25 5.14 12.02
N ILE A 213 23.52 4.38 12.83
CA ILE A 213 23.18 2.98 12.52
C ILE A 213 22.19 2.84 11.35
N ARG A 214 21.43 3.88 11.01
CA ARG A 214 20.55 3.85 9.82
C ARG A 214 21.27 4.08 8.50
N ARG A 215 22.53 4.52 8.50
CA ARG A 215 23.25 4.84 7.26
C ARG A 215 23.80 3.56 6.64
N PRO A 216 23.37 3.19 5.43
CA PRO A 216 23.94 2.05 4.72
C PRO A 216 25.37 2.37 4.25
N PRO A 217 26.19 1.33 3.97
CA PRO A 217 27.48 1.53 3.34
C PRO A 217 27.34 2.19 1.95
N THR A 218 28.18 3.16 1.64
CA THR A 218 28.10 3.95 0.39
C THR A 218 29.25 3.69 -0.58
N ARG A 219 30.27 2.92 -0.17
CA ARG A 219 31.49 2.68 -0.94
C ARG A 219 31.79 1.19 -1.00
N VAL A 220 32.24 0.73 -2.16
CA VAL A 220 32.72 -0.65 -2.34
C VAL A 220 34.21 -0.73 -2.05
N SER A 221 34.57 -1.08 -0.81
CA SER A 221 35.97 -1.21 -0.36
C SER A 221 36.10 -2.09 0.87
N GLY A 222 37.30 -2.62 1.13
CA GLY A 222 37.59 -3.40 2.34
C GLY A 222 37.26 -2.66 3.64
N PRO A 223 37.69 -1.39 3.83
CA PRO A 223 37.30 -0.60 5.00
C PRO A 223 35.78 -0.43 5.14
N ALA A 224 35.07 -0.14 4.04
CA ALA A 224 33.61 -0.03 4.07
C ALA A 224 32.91 -1.36 4.43
N MET A 225 33.52 -2.51 4.09
CA MET A 225 33.04 -3.83 4.53
C MET A 225 33.23 -4.02 6.04
N VAL A 226 34.36 -3.58 6.59
CA VAL A 226 34.58 -3.58 8.05
C VAL A 226 33.54 -2.70 8.75
N ASP A 227 33.31 -1.48 8.23
CA ASP A 227 32.29 -0.57 8.78
C ASP A 227 30.89 -1.18 8.71
N ALA A 228 30.54 -1.87 7.61
CA ALA A 228 29.25 -2.53 7.45
C ALA A 228 29.07 -3.69 8.46
N LEU A 229 30.09 -4.50 8.68
CA LEU A 229 30.07 -5.57 9.69
C LEU A 229 30.00 -5.03 11.11
N GLN A 230 30.75 -3.95 11.42
CA GLN A 230 30.67 -3.28 12.72
C GLN A 230 29.28 -2.69 12.96
N ARG A 231 28.67 -2.08 11.94
CA ARG A 231 27.29 -1.59 12.00
C ARG A 231 26.31 -2.74 12.27
N ALA A 232 26.42 -3.86 11.56
CA ALA A 232 25.56 -5.02 11.79
C ALA A 232 25.73 -5.57 13.22
N ALA A 233 26.98 -5.71 13.69
CA ALA A 233 27.27 -6.11 15.07
C ALA A 233 26.72 -5.12 16.11
N GLU A 234 26.81 -3.81 15.87
CA GLU A 234 26.24 -2.78 16.75
C GLU A 234 24.72 -2.91 16.84
N ILE A 235 24.04 -3.11 15.72
CA ILE A 235 22.56 -3.23 15.67
C ILE A 235 22.09 -4.54 16.29
N LEU A 236 22.75 -5.67 16.00
CA LEU A 236 22.43 -6.96 16.60
C LEU A 236 22.71 -6.96 18.11
N GLY A 237 23.79 -6.30 18.53
CA GLY A 237 24.16 -6.13 19.93
C GLY A 237 23.20 -5.24 20.74
N LEU A 238 22.19 -4.62 20.12
CA LEU A 238 21.12 -3.94 20.86
C LEU A 238 20.16 -4.92 21.56
N GLY A 239 20.14 -6.20 21.18
CA GLY A 239 19.38 -7.24 21.90
C GLY A 239 17.89 -7.32 21.60
N PHE A 240 17.39 -6.68 20.54
CA PHE A 240 15.95 -6.68 20.20
C PHE A 240 15.50 -7.83 19.28
N ALA A 241 16.40 -8.75 18.91
CA ALA A 241 16.10 -9.81 17.95
C ALA A 241 15.12 -10.86 18.51
N GLU A 242 15.04 -10.99 19.85
CA GLU A 242 14.16 -11.94 20.54
C GLU A 242 12.79 -11.35 20.88
N VAL A 243 12.57 -10.05 20.60
CA VAL A 243 11.27 -9.41 20.84
C VAL A 243 10.27 -9.88 19.80
N ASP A 244 9.24 -10.59 20.23
CA ASP A 244 8.18 -11.10 19.36
C ASP A 244 7.28 -9.97 18.87
N THR A 245 7.64 -9.40 17.72
CA THR A 245 6.85 -8.36 17.04
C THR A 245 5.79 -8.93 16.10
N GLU A 246 5.63 -10.26 16.00
CA GLU A 246 4.61 -10.90 15.16
C GLU A 246 3.19 -10.75 15.73
N VAL A 247 3.07 -10.29 16.98
CA VAL A 247 1.81 -9.92 17.63
C VAL A 247 1.07 -8.76 16.92
N VAL A 248 1.76 -8.00 16.06
CA VAL A 248 1.16 -6.95 15.23
C VAL A 248 1.27 -7.28 13.74
N PRO A 249 0.33 -6.79 12.89
CA PRO A 249 0.39 -7.08 11.46
C PRO A 249 1.69 -6.57 10.81
N PRO A 250 2.38 -7.36 9.97
CA PRO A 250 3.69 -7.01 9.40
C PRO A 250 3.68 -5.69 8.63
N ARG A 251 2.57 -5.40 7.95
CA ARG A 251 2.38 -4.13 7.22
C ARG A 251 2.44 -2.92 8.17
N ARG A 252 1.86 -3.01 9.36
CA ARG A 252 1.85 -1.94 10.37
C ARG A 252 3.24 -1.74 10.97
N LEU A 253 3.94 -2.84 11.26
CA LEU A 253 5.33 -2.79 11.70
C LEU A 253 6.22 -2.12 10.65
N ALA A 254 6.04 -2.45 9.37
CA ALA A 254 6.76 -1.83 8.27
C ALA A 254 6.44 -0.33 8.08
N GLU A 255 5.21 0.12 8.39
CA GLU A 255 4.87 1.55 8.38
C GLU A 255 5.64 2.32 9.47
N LEU A 256 5.68 1.77 10.69
CA LEU A 256 6.44 2.35 11.80
C LEU A 256 7.95 2.38 11.51
N SER A 257 8.51 1.30 10.99
CA SER A 257 9.94 1.23 10.68
C SER A 257 10.33 2.23 9.59
N ARG A 258 9.53 2.37 8.51
CA ARG A 258 9.75 3.40 7.49
C ARG A 258 9.73 4.80 8.08
N TYR A 259 8.77 5.08 8.96
CA TYR A 259 8.66 6.37 9.63
C TYR A 259 9.90 6.66 10.51
N GLY A 260 10.38 5.68 11.27
CA GLY A 260 11.57 5.86 12.11
C GLY A 260 12.89 5.95 11.32
N VAL A 261 13.04 5.21 10.22
CA VAL A 261 14.21 5.31 9.33
C VAL A 261 14.31 6.71 8.69
N GLN A 262 13.18 7.23 8.19
CA GLN A 262 13.13 8.53 7.51
C GLN A 262 13.06 9.73 8.47
N GLY A 263 12.52 9.53 9.67
CA GLY A 263 12.31 10.57 10.67
C GLY A 263 13.60 11.16 11.22
N LYS A 264 13.60 12.47 11.55
CA LYS A 264 14.70 13.09 12.31
C LYS A 264 14.62 12.65 13.77
N ALA A 265 15.74 12.34 14.41
CA ALA A 265 15.78 11.95 15.82
C ALA A 265 15.05 12.97 16.73
N ALA A 266 15.20 14.28 16.46
CA ALA A 266 14.50 15.34 17.19
C ALA A 266 12.97 15.32 17.03
N LEU A 267 12.44 14.82 15.91
CA LEU A 267 11.00 14.64 15.72
C LEU A 267 10.52 13.41 16.48
N LEU A 268 11.29 12.32 16.45
CA LEU A 268 10.97 11.09 17.18
C LEU A 268 10.90 11.32 18.69
N ARG A 269 11.81 12.13 19.25
CA ARG A 269 11.81 12.51 20.68
C ARG A 269 10.54 13.24 21.13
N ARG A 270 9.81 13.89 20.21
CA ARG A 270 8.60 14.65 20.55
C ARG A 270 7.35 13.77 20.65
N HIS A 271 7.43 12.51 20.24
CA HIS A 271 6.30 11.59 20.36
C HIS A 271 6.10 11.18 21.81
N GLY A 272 4.84 10.89 22.15
CA GLY A 272 4.49 10.24 23.41
C GLY A 272 5.18 8.88 23.54
N ASP A 273 5.27 8.40 24.78
CA ASP A 273 6.14 7.29 25.16
C ASP A 273 5.90 6.01 24.33
N SER A 274 4.66 5.51 24.30
CA SER A 274 4.30 4.29 23.56
C SER A 274 4.58 4.43 22.07
N ARG A 275 4.24 5.57 21.46
CA ARG A 275 4.50 5.82 20.04
C ARG A 275 6.00 5.84 19.73
N ARG A 276 6.77 6.51 20.59
CA ARG A 276 8.22 6.64 20.44
C ARG A 276 8.88 5.27 20.53
N ALA A 277 8.60 4.51 21.58
CA ALA A 277 9.12 3.15 21.78
C ALA A 277 8.73 2.21 20.63
N ALA A 278 7.45 2.16 20.25
CA ALA A 278 6.97 1.33 19.16
C ALA A 278 7.65 1.65 17.82
N THR A 279 7.85 2.95 17.53
CA THR A 279 8.55 3.38 16.32
C THR A 279 10.02 2.96 16.33
N LEU A 280 10.71 3.14 17.46
CA LEU A 280 12.12 2.78 17.61
C LEU A 280 12.32 1.26 17.55
N LEU A 281 11.46 0.49 18.22
CA LEU A 281 11.47 -0.97 18.16
C LEU A 281 11.32 -1.46 16.72
N ALA A 282 10.27 -1.00 16.02
CA ALA A 282 10.05 -1.35 14.62
C ALA A 282 11.23 -0.98 13.72
N THR A 283 11.89 0.16 14.01
CA THR A 283 13.08 0.62 13.28
C THR A 283 14.28 -0.28 13.54
N VAL A 284 14.54 -0.65 14.79
CA VAL A 284 15.67 -1.52 15.15
C VAL A 284 15.47 -2.92 14.56
N VAL A 285 14.29 -3.50 14.70
CA VAL A 285 13.96 -4.83 14.11
C VAL A 285 14.16 -4.80 12.60
N TYR A 286 13.69 -3.75 11.91
CA TYR A 286 13.95 -3.59 10.48
C TYR A 286 15.45 -3.47 10.15
N LEU A 287 16.20 -2.69 10.94
CA LEU A 287 17.63 -2.48 10.73
C LEU A 287 18.46 -3.74 11.01
N GLN A 288 18.01 -4.64 11.89
CA GLN A 288 18.70 -5.91 12.17
C GLN A 288 18.81 -6.76 10.90
N THR A 289 17.69 -6.98 10.21
CA THR A 289 17.70 -7.69 8.92
C THR A 289 18.44 -6.88 7.86
N ARG A 290 18.11 -5.59 7.73
CA ARG A 290 18.64 -4.76 6.64
C ARG A 290 20.16 -4.58 6.71
N ALA A 291 20.74 -4.50 7.91
CA ALA A 291 22.18 -4.31 8.06
C ALA A 291 22.99 -5.55 7.67
N VAL A 292 22.44 -6.74 7.90
CA VAL A 292 23.03 -8.01 7.44
C VAL A 292 22.94 -8.07 5.92
N ASP A 293 21.78 -7.77 5.33
CA ASP A 293 21.60 -7.72 3.87
C ASP A 293 22.56 -6.72 3.22
N ASP A 294 22.66 -5.49 3.76
CA ASP A 294 23.58 -4.46 3.26
C ASP A 294 25.05 -4.95 3.28
N ALA A 295 25.46 -5.74 4.27
CA ALA A 295 26.81 -6.28 4.37
C ALA A 295 27.04 -7.42 3.37
N LEU A 296 26.06 -8.29 3.15
CA LEU A 296 26.11 -9.36 2.15
C LEU A 296 26.15 -8.78 0.73
N ASP A 297 25.26 -7.83 0.42
CA ASP A 297 25.23 -7.11 -0.86
C ASP A 297 26.60 -6.45 -1.15
N LEU A 298 27.18 -5.78 -0.15
CA LEU A 298 28.49 -5.16 -0.28
C LEU A 298 29.61 -6.19 -0.51
N LEU A 299 29.57 -7.32 0.20
CA LEU A 299 30.54 -8.40 0.04
C LEU A 299 30.51 -8.97 -1.38
N ASP A 300 29.33 -9.25 -1.91
CA ASP A 300 29.14 -9.79 -3.26
C ASP A 300 29.70 -8.84 -4.32
N VAL A 301 29.41 -7.55 -4.20
CA VAL A 301 29.95 -6.53 -5.11
C VAL A 301 31.46 -6.39 -4.95
N LEU A 302 32.01 -6.52 -3.73
CA LEU A 302 33.44 -6.42 -3.48
C LEU A 302 34.20 -7.63 -4.07
N ILE A 303 33.70 -8.85 -3.86
CA ILE A 303 34.28 -10.08 -4.40
C ILE A 303 34.30 -10.03 -5.93
N SER A 304 33.15 -9.75 -6.55
CA SER A 304 33.01 -9.69 -8.00
C SER A 304 33.90 -8.61 -8.62
N SER A 305 33.85 -7.38 -8.10
CA SER A 305 34.51 -6.23 -8.75
C SER A 305 36.00 -6.05 -8.39
N LYS A 306 36.42 -6.38 -7.17
CA LYS A 306 37.78 -6.08 -6.67
C LYS A 306 38.68 -7.30 -6.58
N LEU A 307 38.13 -8.49 -6.35
CA LEU A 307 38.90 -9.73 -6.22
C LEU A 307 38.90 -10.50 -7.54
N LEU A 308 37.74 -10.97 -7.99
CA LEU A 308 37.61 -11.80 -9.19
C LEU A 308 37.99 -11.04 -10.45
N ALA A 309 37.38 -9.88 -10.71
CA ALA A 309 37.72 -9.09 -11.90
C ALA A 309 39.19 -8.64 -11.92
N ARG A 310 39.82 -8.44 -10.75
CA ARG A 310 41.25 -8.11 -10.70
C ARG A 310 42.12 -9.33 -11.00
N ALA A 311 41.76 -10.50 -10.47
CA ALA A 311 42.44 -11.76 -10.76
C ALA A 311 42.31 -12.13 -12.25
N GLU A 312 41.13 -11.95 -12.84
CA GLU A 312 40.89 -12.16 -14.27
C GLU A 312 41.72 -11.21 -15.13
N ARG A 313 41.72 -9.89 -14.83
CA ARG A 313 42.57 -8.93 -15.54
C ARG A 313 44.06 -9.26 -15.41
N ALA A 314 44.51 -9.69 -14.23
CA ALA A 314 45.90 -10.11 -14.02
C ALA A 314 46.23 -11.37 -14.84
N SER A 315 45.33 -12.36 -14.85
CA SER A 315 45.46 -13.59 -15.64
C SER A 315 45.47 -13.30 -17.15
N ALA A 316 44.55 -12.45 -17.63
CA ALA A 316 44.49 -12.02 -19.02
C ALA A 316 45.77 -11.28 -19.44
N LYS A 317 46.28 -10.38 -18.59
CA LYS A 317 47.54 -9.67 -18.81
C LYS A 317 48.73 -10.63 -18.86
N GLU A 318 48.78 -11.63 -17.99
CA GLU A 318 49.85 -12.63 -18.00
C GLU A 318 49.78 -13.52 -19.25
N LYS A 319 48.57 -13.97 -19.65
CA LYS A 319 48.35 -14.70 -20.91
C LYS A 319 48.83 -13.90 -22.13
N LEU A 320 48.49 -12.60 -22.20
CA LEU A 320 48.98 -11.69 -23.25
C LEU A 320 50.50 -11.55 -23.23
N ARG A 321 51.14 -11.57 -22.05
CA ARG A 321 52.60 -11.49 -21.92
C ARG A 321 53.31 -12.79 -22.36
N THR A 322 52.69 -13.95 -22.16
CA THR A 322 53.27 -15.25 -22.50
C THR A 322 53.01 -15.69 -23.94
N LEU A 323 51.93 -15.20 -24.56
CA LEU A 323 51.52 -15.46 -25.96
C LEU A 323 52.67 -15.28 -26.99
N PRO A 324 53.46 -14.18 -26.99
CA PRO A 324 54.57 -14.02 -27.93
C PRO A 324 55.70 -15.04 -27.77
N ARG A 325 55.92 -15.53 -26.54
CA ARG A 325 56.94 -16.56 -26.26
C ARG A 325 56.48 -17.93 -26.76
N LEU A 326 55.19 -18.24 -26.59
CA LEU A 326 54.58 -19.43 -27.17
C LEU A 326 54.64 -19.40 -28.69
N GLY A 327 54.29 -18.27 -29.32
CA GLY A 327 54.42 -18.13 -30.78
C GLY A 327 55.84 -18.36 -31.30
N LYS A 328 56.86 -17.81 -30.61
CA LYS A 328 58.28 -18.05 -30.95
C LYS A 328 58.70 -19.51 -30.74
N ALA A 329 58.25 -20.15 -29.65
CA ALA A 329 58.54 -21.55 -29.39
C ALA A 329 57.90 -22.47 -30.43
N SER A 330 56.63 -22.23 -30.79
CA SER A 330 55.92 -22.94 -31.84
C SER A 330 56.58 -22.76 -33.22
N ALA A 331 57.00 -21.54 -33.57
CA ALA A 331 57.72 -21.29 -34.82
C ALA A 331 59.07 -22.02 -34.87
N LYS A 332 59.82 -22.03 -33.76
CA LYS A 332 61.09 -22.76 -33.65
C LYS A 332 60.89 -24.28 -33.77
N LEU A 333 59.83 -24.81 -33.17
CA LEU A 333 59.49 -26.22 -33.23
C LEU A 333 59.02 -26.63 -34.63
N ALA A 334 58.22 -25.79 -35.29
CA ALA A 334 57.83 -25.97 -36.69
C ALA A 334 59.04 -25.97 -37.64
N ALA A 335 60.00 -25.04 -37.44
CA ALA A 335 61.23 -25.01 -38.21
C ALA A 335 62.08 -26.28 -37.99
N ALA A 336 62.23 -26.75 -36.75
CA ALA A 336 62.95 -27.98 -36.43
C ALA A 336 62.28 -29.22 -37.06
N PHE A 337 60.94 -29.29 -37.04
CA PHE A 337 60.19 -30.35 -37.71
C PHE A 337 60.30 -30.29 -39.24
N GLY A 338 60.36 -29.08 -39.83
CA GLY A 338 60.62 -28.89 -41.26
C GLY A 338 61.95 -29.50 -41.67
N VAL A 339 63.03 -29.22 -40.91
CA VAL A 339 64.36 -29.80 -41.14
C VAL A 339 64.32 -31.33 -41.03
N LEU A 340 63.63 -31.89 -40.02
CA LEU A 340 63.49 -33.35 -39.88
C LEU A 340 62.73 -33.99 -41.05
N LEU A 341 61.68 -33.34 -41.55
CA LEU A 341 60.90 -33.81 -42.70
C LEU A 341 61.73 -33.75 -43.99
N GLU A 342 62.49 -32.68 -44.21
CA GLU A 342 63.41 -32.56 -45.35
C GLU A 342 64.51 -33.64 -45.29
N MET A 343 65.10 -33.89 -44.12
CA MET A 343 66.07 -34.98 -43.95
C MET A 343 65.46 -36.36 -44.23
N ALA A 344 64.22 -36.59 -43.81
CA ALA A 344 63.50 -37.84 -44.10
C ALA A 344 63.17 -37.99 -45.59
N GLN A 345 62.90 -36.90 -46.31
CA GLN A 345 62.68 -36.90 -47.75
C GLN A 345 63.98 -37.09 -48.55
N PHE A 346 65.09 -36.47 -48.13
CA PHE A 346 66.42 -36.67 -48.72
C PHE A 346 66.88 -38.12 -48.58
N SER A 347 66.66 -38.75 -47.41
CA SER A 347 66.91 -40.17 -47.19
C SER A 347 66.08 -41.11 -48.09
N ARG A 348 64.91 -40.67 -48.59
CA ARG A 348 64.10 -41.43 -49.55
C ARG A 348 64.56 -41.21 -50.99
N SER A 349 64.97 -40.00 -51.35
CA SER A 349 65.53 -39.67 -52.67
C SER A 349 66.90 -40.32 -52.91
N SER A 350 67.77 -40.42 -51.91
CA SER A 350 69.06 -41.12 -52.01
C SER A 350 68.95 -42.65 -52.04
N ARG A 351 67.72 -43.21 -52.03
CA ARG A 351 67.43 -44.64 -52.17
C ARG A 351 66.82 -45.02 -53.53
N GLU A 352 66.79 -44.11 -54.51
CA GLU A 352 66.59 -44.51 -55.91
C GLU A 352 67.95 -44.81 -56.56
N PRO A 353 68.26 -46.08 -56.88
CA PRO A 353 69.43 -46.40 -57.68
C PRO A 353 69.15 -46.07 -59.15
N GLN A 354 70.10 -45.38 -59.80
CA GLN A 354 70.26 -45.46 -61.25
C GLN A 354 70.52 -46.93 -61.62
N SER A 355 69.51 -47.64 -62.13
CA SER A 355 69.75 -48.87 -62.88
C SER A 355 70.04 -48.47 -64.32
N SER A 356 71.32 -48.42 -64.65
CA SER A 356 71.80 -48.59 -66.02
C SER A 356 71.58 -50.04 -66.44
N GLY A 357 70.97 -50.22 -67.61
CA GLY A 357 70.73 -51.50 -68.29
C GLY A 357 70.07 -51.22 -69.62
#